data_AF-A0A853J8D6-F1
#
_entry.id   AF-A0A853J8D6-F1
#
_cell.length_a   1.000
_cell.length_b   1.000
_cell.length_c   1.000
_cell.angle_alpha   90.00
_cell.angle_beta   90.00
_cell.angle_gamma   90.00
#
_symmetry.space_group_name_H-M   'P 1'
#
loop_
_entity.id
_entity.type
_entity.pdbx_description
1 polymer ?
#
loop_
_entity_poly.entity_id
_entity_poly.type
_entity_poly.pdbx_seq_one_letter_code
_entity_poly.pdbx_strand_id
1 'polypeptide(L)'
;MGELYLSRDERDAIDAIDPRDLDARIEQCLHRGYMTAVRALPLGRCGLYVITRLQAYENAVADYAKAKAPKKRADTESRARRAGSDLAFAVRQMKDRLETERREEQLFYIDDLIPPPHRFSERLTVSVSYRWRPTVEAEWVHGRITFSHDADLRPDYIEPRPKRKPSAAKLERERQDKLYGIWDHLKQLSLWSVRDFFKQGGNAAEIPQSFQVRTDSYSRDLNNHSAKFWL
;
A
#
# COMPACT_ATOMS: atom_id res chain seq x y z
N MET A 1 -9.75 -3.90 1.02
CA MET A 1 -8.37 -4.40 1.04
C MET A 1 -7.73 -3.85 2.28
N GLY A 2 -6.97 -4.65 3.02
CA GLY A 2 -6.18 -4.15 4.14
C GLY A 2 -5.13 -3.15 3.63
N GLU A 3 -4.85 -2.11 4.42
CA GLU A 3 -3.87 -1.09 4.05
C GLU A 3 -2.44 -1.52 4.38
N LEU A 4 -2.29 -2.45 5.33
CA LEU A 4 -0.98 -2.93 5.77
C LEU A 4 -0.63 -4.28 5.16
N TYR A 5 -1.61 -5.18 5.10
CA TYR A 5 -1.40 -6.60 4.82
C TYR A 5 -1.93 -7.00 3.44
N LEU A 6 -1.24 -7.94 2.80
CA LEU A 6 -1.74 -8.58 1.57
C LEU A 6 -3.03 -9.34 1.86
N SER A 7 -4.01 -9.25 0.96
CA SER A 7 -5.25 -10.02 1.09
C SER A 7 -4.98 -11.53 0.98
N ARG A 8 -5.87 -12.35 1.54
CA ARG A 8 -5.74 -13.81 1.49
C ARG A 8 -5.59 -14.33 0.06
N ASP A 9 -6.39 -13.81 -0.86
CA ASP A 9 -6.32 -14.16 -2.28
C ASP A 9 -4.96 -13.83 -2.91
N GLU A 10 -4.37 -12.68 -2.55
CA GLU A 10 -3.04 -12.30 -3.01
C GLU A 10 -1.97 -13.22 -2.42
N ARG A 11 -2.05 -13.54 -1.13
CA ARG A 11 -1.10 -14.45 -0.45
C ARG A 11 -1.09 -15.82 -1.10
N ASP A 12 -2.28 -16.41 -1.32
CA ASP A 12 -2.42 -17.74 -1.92
C ASP A 12 -1.90 -17.77 -3.37
N ALA A 13 -2.15 -16.71 -4.14
CA ALA A 13 -1.65 -16.58 -5.51
C ALA A 13 -0.12 -16.43 -5.57
N ILE A 14 0.47 -15.64 -4.66
CA ILE A 14 1.92 -15.42 -4.59
C ILE A 14 2.63 -16.71 -4.16
N ASP A 15 2.12 -17.42 -3.16
CA ASP A 15 2.70 -18.69 -2.70
C ASP A 15 2.76 -19.73 -3.81
N ALA A 16 1.69 -19.84 -4.60
CA ALA A 16 1.54 -20.85 -5.67
C ALA A 16 2.56 -20.71 -6.81
N ILE A 17 3.24 -19.56 -6.94
CA ILE A 17 4.19 -19.31 -8.03
C ILE A 17 5.59 -19.75 -7.62
N ASP A 18 6.18 -20.74 -8.28
CA ASP A 18 7.61 -20.99 -8.16
C ASP A 18 8.39 -19.93 -8.99
N PRO A 19 9.29 -19.13 -8.37
CA PRO A 19 10.11 -18.16 -9.09
C PRO A 19 10.94 -18.78 -10.23
N ARG A 20 11.42 -20.01 -10.06
CA ARG A 20 12.21 -20.71 -11.09
C ARG A 20 11.34 -21.11 -12.29
N ASP A 21 10.12 -21.56 -12.03
CA ASP A 21 9.14 -21.87 -13.08
C ASP A 21 8.71 -20.59 -13.82
N LEU A 22 8.54 -19.48 -13.10
CA LEU A 22 8.28 -18.17 -13.70
C LEU A 22 9.39 -17.74 -14.65
N ASP A 23 10.65 -17.80 -14.22
CA ASP A 23 11.81 -17.45 -15.06
C ASP A 23 11.87 -18.32 -16.33
N ALA A 24 11.64 -19.64 -16.19
CA ALA A 24 11.61 -20.57 -17.32
C ALA A 24 10.47 -20.24 -18.31
N ARG A 25 9.28 -19.87 -17.82
CA ARG A 25 8.15 -19.48 -18.66
C ARG A 25 8.36 -18.14 -19.35
N ILE A 26 9.02 -17.19 -18.70
CA ILE A 26 9.40 -15.90 -19.30
C ILE A 26 10.35 -16.14 -20.48
N GLU A 27 11.39 -16.97 -20.29
CA GLU A 27 12.30 -17.30 -21.38
C GLU A 27 11.57 -18.05 -22.51
N GLN A 28 10.69 -18.99 -22.17
CA GLN A 28 9.87 -19.70 -23.16
C GLN A 28 8.96 -18.74 -23.96
N CYS A 29 8.34 -17.76 -23.31
CA CYS A 29 7.49 -16.76 -23.95
C CYS A 29 8.31 -15.87 -24.91
N LEU A 30 9.52 -15.49 -24.52
CA LEU A 30 10.42 -14.71 -25.37
C LEU A 30 10.83 -15.49 -26.64
N HIS A 31 11.15 -16.78 -26.49
CA HIS A 31 11.58 -17.63 -27.60
C HIS A 31 10.44 -17.93 -28.58
N ARG A 32 9.23 -18.20 -28.05
CA ARG A 32 8.06 -18.58 -28.86
C ARG A 32 7.27 -17.38 -29.38
N GLY A 33 7.43 -16.20 -28.78
CA GLY A 33 6.66 -15.00 -29.12
C GLY A 33 5.19 -15.03 -28.67
N TYR A 34 4.82 -15.93 -27.76
CA TYR A 34 3.45 -16.08 -27.25
C TYR A 34 3.41 -16.12 -25.73
N MET A 35 2.35 -15.54 -25.15
CA MET A 35 2.17 -15.36 -23.69
C MET A 35 1.52 -16.55 -22.96
N THR A 36 1.24 -17.67 -23.64
CA THR A 36 0.46 -18.78 -23.07
C THR A 36 1.08 -19.40 -21.82
N ALA A 37 2.41 -19.50 -21.77
CA ALA A 37 3.11 -20.10 -20.63
C ALA A 37 3.00 -19.26 -19.35
N VAL A 38 3.14 -17.93 -19.45
CA VAL A 38 3.05 -17.00 -18.32
C VAL A 38 1.59 -16.75 -17.92
N ARG A 39 0.64 -16.73 -18.87
CA ARG A 39 -0.81 -16.58 -18.58
C ARG A 39 -1.42 -17.76 -17.81
N ALA A 40 -0.76 -18.91 -17.81
CA ALA A 40 -1.18 -20.05 -17.00
C ALA A 40 -0.94 -19.85 -15.49
N LEU A 41 -0.09 -18.90 -15.11
CA LEU A 41 0.20 -18.58 -13.72
C LEU A 41 -0.84 -17.59 -13.15
N PRO A 42 -1.13 -17.63 -11.83
CA PRO A 42 -2.11 -16.74 -11.18
C PRO A 42 -1.58 -15.31 -10.96
N LEU A 43 -0.75 -14.78 -11.88
CA LEU A 43 -0.13 -13.45 -11.77
C LEU A 43 -1.16 -12.30 -11.71
N GLY A 44 -2.33 -12.51 -12.32
CA GLY A 44 -3.45 -11.56 -12.26
C GLY A 44 -4.07 -11.40 -10.87
N ARG A 45 -3.76 -12.29 -9.92
CA ARG A 45 -4.24 -12.26 -8.53
C ARG A 45 -3.16 -11.82 -7.53
N CYS A 46 -1.94 -11.55 -7.98
CA CYS A 46 -0.80 -11.18 -7.12
C CYS A 46 -0.73 -9.68 -6.78
N GLY A 47 -1.83 -8.95 -6.95
CA GLY A 47 -1.91 -7.51 -6.70
C GLY A 47 -1.49 -6.63 -7.88
N LEU A 48 -1.81 -5.34 -7.77
CA LEU A 48 -1.65 -4.35 -8.86
C LEU A 48 -0.19 -4.22 -9.33
N TYR A 49 0.77 -4.32 -8.41
CA TYR A 49 2.19 -4.21 -8.74
C TYR A 49 2.64 -5.30 -9.74
N VAL A 50 2.26 -6.56 -9.52
CA VAL A 50 2.57 -7.66 -10.46
C VAL A 50 1.77 -7.53 -11.75
N ILE A 51 0.50 -7.12 -11.67
CA ILE A 51 -0.37 -6.92 -12.85
C ILE A 51 0.24 -5.90 -13.82
N THR A 52 0.70 -4.75 -13.32
CA THR A 52 1.30 -3.72 -14.17
C THR A 52 2.58 -4.20 -14.86
N ARG A 53 3.40 -5.02 -14.18
CA ARG A 53 4.61 -5.62 -14.78
C ARG A 53 4.28 -6.72 -15.78
N LEU A 54 3.24 -7.50 -15.53
CA LEU A 54 2.73 -8.49 -16.48
C LEU A 54 2.29 -7.80 -17.78
N GLN A 55 1.49 -6.75 -17.69
CA GLN A 55 1.04 -5.99 -18.86
C GLN A 55 2.22 -5.36 -19.63
N ALA A 56 3.21 -4.84 -18.92
CA ALA A 56 4.42 -4.30 -19.56
C ALA A 56 5.20 -5.38 -20.33
N TYR A 57 5.32 -6.58 -19.77
CA TYR A 57 5.95 -7.71 -20.44
C TYR A 57 5.16 -8.21 -21.65
N GLU A 58 3.83 -8.32 -21.52
CA GLU A 58 2.95 -8.70 -22.64
C GLU A 58 3.12 -7.77 -23.84
N ASN A 59 3.14 -6.45 -23.59
CA ASN A 59 3.34 -5.46 -24.63
C ASN A 59 4.73 -5.60 -25.28
N ALA A 60 5.78 -5.83 -24.48
CA ALA A 60 7.14 -5.97 -24.99
C ALA A 60 7.31 -7.24 -25.88
N VAL A 61 6.69 -8.37 -25.50
CA VAL A 61 6.69 -9.59 -26.32
C VAL A 61 5.91 -9.38 -27.62
N ALA A 62 4.77 -8.69 -27.56
CA ALA A 62 3.97 -8.38 -28.76
C ALA A 62 4.73 -7.46 -29.73
N ASP A 63 5.49 -6.50 -29.22
CA ASP A 63 6.33 -5.62 -30.05
C ASP A 63 7.52 -6.37 -30.67
N TYR A 64 8.16 -7.27 -29.92
CA TYR A 64 9.20 -8.14 -30.43
C TYR A 64 8.69 -9.06 -31.55
N ALA A 65 7.51 -9.67 -31.38
CA ALA A 65 6.90 -10.51 -32.40
C ALA A 65 6.58 -9.76 -33.72
N LYS A 66 6.29 -8.45 -33.64
CA LYS A 66 6.03 -7.60 -34.82
C LYS A 66 7.30 -7.07 -35.48
N ALA A 67 8.44 -7.10 -34.80
CA ALA A 67 9.68 -6.52 -35.31
C ALA A 67 10.33 -7.39 -36.39
N LYS A 68 10.43 -6.85 -37.62
CA LYS A 68 11.05 -7.55 -38.77
C LYS A 68 12.47 -7.10 -39.07
N ALA A 69 12.79 -5.83 -38.86
CA ALA A 69 14.11 -5.28 -39.16
C ALA A 69 15.15 -5.73 -38.11
N PRO A 70 16.38 -6.14 -38.50
CA PRO A 70 17.37 -6.72 -37.57
C PRO A 70 17.67 -5.83 -36.36
N LYS A 71 17.93 -4.53 -36.59
CA LYS A 71 18.18 -3.56 -35.51
C LYS A 71 16.99 -3.39 -34.57
N LYS A 72 15.78 -3.35 -35.12
CA LYS A 72 14.53 -3.22 -34.34
C LYS A 72 14.22 -4.49 -33.56
N ARG A 73 14.54 -5.65 -34.12
CA ARG A 73 14.36 -6.95 -33.49
C ARG A 73 15.28 -7.12 -32.29
N ALA A 74 16.57 -6.77 -32.42
CA ALA A 74 17.51 -6.78 -31.30
C ALA A 74 17.10 -5.83 -30.16
N ASP A 75 16.64 -4.62 -30.48
CA ASP A 75 16.18 -3.64 -29.48
C ASP A 75 14.92 -4.12 -28.74
N THR A 76 13.91 -4.60 -29.48
CA THR A 76 12.67 -5.14 -28.90
C THR A 76 12.90 -6.42 -28.10
N GLU A 77 13.84 -7.28 -28.49
CA GLU A 77 14.26 -8.45 -27.72
C GLU A 77 14.88 -8.06 -26.37
N SER A 78 15.81 -7.09 -26.38
CA SER A 78 16.42 -6.55 -25.17
C SER A 78 15.36 -5.96 -24.22
N ARG A 79 14.41 -5.20 -24.76
CA ARG A 79 13.29 -4.63 -24.01
C ARG A 79 12.38 -5.71 -23.41
N ALA A 80 12.07 -6.76 -24.17
CA ALA A 80 11.25 -7.88 -23.70
C ALA A 80 11.96 -8.68 -22.60
N ARG A 81 13.27 -8.94 -22.72
CA ARG A 81 14.08 -9.54 -21.65
C ARG A 81 14.02 -8.70 -20.38
N ARG A 82 14.24 -7.39 -20.49
CA ARG A 82 14.18 -6.47 -19.35
C ARG A 82 12.81 -6.49 -18.68
N ALA A 83 11.72 -6.41 -19.45
CA ALA A 83 10.37 -6.47 -18.91
C ALA A 83 10.07 -7.82 -18.23
N GLY A 84 10.63 -8.93 -18.74
CA GLY A 84 10.56 -10.24 -18.11
C GLY A 84 11.29 -10.27 -16.76
N SER A 85 12.54 -9.78 -16.72
CA SER A 85 13.30 -9.65 -15.48
C SER A 85 12.60 -8.76 -14.45
N ASP A 86 11.98 -7.65 -14.88
CA ASP A 86 11.18 -6.77 -14.02
C ASP A 86 9.96 -7.47 -13.43
N LEU A 87 9.28 -8.33 -14.22
CA LEU A 87 8.17 -9.16 -13.75
C LEU A 87 8.63 -10.20 -12.72
N ALA A 88 9.72 -10.93 -13.02
CA ALA A 88 10.30 -11.90 -12.09
C ALA A 88 10.78 -11.25 -10.79
N PHE A 89 11.39 -10.06 -10.89
CA PHE A 89 11.77 -9.26 -9.73
C PHE A 89 10.54 -8.86 -8.90
N ALA A 90 9.46 -8.40 -9.54
CA ALA A 90 8.25 -8.01 -8.83
C ALA A 90 7.63 -9.17 -8.05
N VAL A 91 7.58 -10.37 -8.64
CA VAL A 91 7.07 -11.56 -7.93
C VAL A 91 7.97 -11.95 -6.76
N ARG A 92 9.30 -11.92 -6.93
CA ARG A 92 10.24 -12.18 -5.82
C ARG A 92 10.08 -11.17 -4.68
N GLN A 93 9.98 -9.88 -5.00
CA GLN A 93 9.75 -8.84 -4.00
C GLN A 93 8.45 -9.06 -3.23
N MET A 94 7.38 -9.47 -3.91
CA MET A 94 6.10 -9.80 -3.26
C MET A 94 6.18 -11.04 -2.37
N LYS A 95 6.99 -12.04 -2.74
CA LYS A 95 7.29 -13.20 -1.89
C LYS A 95 8.08 -12.81 -0.65
N ASP A 96 9.15 -12.02 -0.80
CA ASP A 96 9.96 -11.54 0.33
C ASP A 96 9.12 -10.70 1.30
N ARG A 97 8.21 -9.88 0.75
CA ARG A 97 7.21 -9.14 1.54
C ARG A 97 6.30 -10.09 2.30
N LEU A 98 5.78 -11.13 1.67
CA LEU A 98 4.91 -12.12 2.32
C LEU A 98 5.63 -12.87 3.45
N GLU A 99 6.89 -13.26 3.24
CA GLU A 99 7.69 -13.87 4.30
C GLU A 99 7.93 -12.92 5.48
N THR A 100 8.19 -11.65 5.18
CA THR A 100 8.35 -10.62 6.22
C THR A 100 7.04 -10.42 6.99
N GLU A 101 5.90 -10.31 6.31
CA GLU A 101 4.58 -10.23 6.94
C GLU A 101 4.31 -11.47 7.82
N ARG A 102 4.67 -12.68 7.37
CA ARG A 102 4.53 -13.90 8.18
C ARG A 102 5.36 -13.89 9.45
N ARG A 103 6.59 -13.38 9.38
CA ARG A 103 7.46 -13.25 10.57
C ARG A 103 6.92 -12.19 11.53
N GLU A 104 6.47 -11.06 11.00
CA GLU A 104 5.85 -9.99 11.77
C GLU A 104 4.56 -10.47 12.47
N GLU A 105 3.68 -11.17 11.75
CA GLU A 105 2.42 -11.73 12.27
C GLU A 105 2.60 -12.73 13.41
N GLN A 106 3.77 -13.34 13.54
CA GLN A 106 4.08 -14.20 14.68
C GLN A 106 4.30 -13.39 15.98
N LEU A 107 4.58 -12.10 15.91
CA LEU A 107 4.89 -11.26 17.07
C LEU A 107 3.84 -10.18 17.29
N PHE A 108 3.32 -9.59 16.21
CA PHE A 108 2.33 -8.53 16.28
C PHE A 108 1.40 -8.53 15.07
N TYR A 109 0.20 -8.03 15.29
CA TYR A 109 -0.78 -7.83 14.23
C TYR A 109 -1.61 -6.59 14.55
N ILE A 110 -1.81 -5.77 13.53
CA ILE A 110 -2.52 -4.51 13.63
C ILE A 110 -3.83 -4.65 12.87
N ASP A 111 -4.93 -4.25 13.48
CA ASP A 111 -6.21 -4.19 12.78
C ASP A 111 -6.22 -2.98 11.84
N ASP A 112 -6.12 -3.23 10.54
CA ASP A 112 -6.14 -2.21 9.49
C ASP A 112 -7.54 -1.94 8.95
N LEU A 113 -8.57 -2.63 9.46
CA LEU A 113 -9.96 -2.44 9.07
C LEU A 113 -10.63 -1.36 9.94
N ILE A 114 -10.23 -0.11 9.71
CA ILE A 114 -10.81 1.05 10.39
C ILE A 114 -11.87 1.69 9.49
N PRO A 115 -13.17 1.50 9.77
CA PRO A 115 -14.23 2.11 8.95
C PRO A 115 -14.29 3.62 9.17
N PRO A 116 -14.57 4.40 8.11
CA PRO A 116 -14.78 5.83 8.26
C PRO A 116 -16.04 6.12 9.09
N PRO A 117 -16.02 7.14 9.96
CA PRO A 117 -17.22 7.70 10.58
C PRO A 117 -18.26 8.13 9.54
N HIS A 118 -19.54 8.04 9.89
CA HIS A 118 -20.64 8.49 9.01
C HIS A 118 -20.61 9.99 8.70
N ARG A 119 -20.06 10.80 9.61
CA ARG A 119 -19.85 12.24 9.45
C ARG A 119 -18.57 12.63 10.13
N PHE A 120 -17.86 13.57 9.53
CA PHE A 120 -16.63 14.12 10.08
C PHE A 120 -16.90 15.45 10.76
N SER A 121 -16.29 15.62 11.93
CA SER A 121 -16.10 16.90 12.61
C SER A 121 -14.68 17.39 12.38
N GLU A 122 -14.39 18.63 12.74
CA GLU A 122 -13.03 19.19 12.68
C GLU A 122 -12.05 18.43 13.57
N ARG A 123 -12.55 17.83 14.66
CA ARG A 123 -11.76 16.94 15.50
C ARG A 123 -11.85 15.51 14.98
N LEU A 124 -10.84 15.13 14.21
CA LEU A 124 -10.69 13.80 13.64
C LEU A 124 -10.08 12.85 14.65
N THR A 125 -10.63 11.65 14.73
CA THR A 125 -10.11 10.59 15.60
C THR A 125 -9.97 9.29 14.81
N VAL A 126 -8.83 8.62 14.99
CA VAL A 126 -8.56 7.28 14.46
C VAL A 126 -8.18 6.39 15.63
N SER A 127 -8.80 5.20 15.71
CA SER A 127 -8.45 4.21 16.72
C SER A 127 -7.83 3.00 16.05
N VAL A 128 -6.61 2.68 16.44
CA VAL A 128 -5.89 1.50 15.95
C VAL A 128 -5.87 0.47 17.06
N SER A 129 -6.45 -0.70 16.78
CA SER A 129 -6.38 -1.87 17.65
C SER A 129 -5.21 -2.74 17.22
N TYR A 130 -4.51 -3.35 18.16
CA TYR A 130 -3.41 -4.24 17.87
C TYR A 130 -3.36 -5.40 18.87
N ARG A 131 -2.69 -6.47 18.46
CA ARG A 131 -2.25 -7.56 19.32
C ARG A 131 -0.75 -7.72 19.19
N TRP A 132 -0.08 -7.95 20.31
CA TRP A 132 1.37 -8.06 20.38
C TRP A 132 1.77 -9.11 21.41
N ARG A 133 2.90 -9.76 21.19
CA ARG A 133 3.57 -10.61 22.17
C ARG A 133 5.09 -10.52 22.00
N PRO A 134 5.86 -10.63 23.09
CA PRO A 134 7.33 -10.52 23.03
C PRO A 134 7.98 -11.73 22.36
N THR A 135 7.41 -12.92 22.52
CA THR A 135 7.92 -14.18 21.95
C THR A 135 6.77 -15.01 21.40
N VAL A 136 7.09 -15.98 20.54
CA VAL A 136 6.10 -16.87 19.90
C VAL A 136 5.34 -17.73 20.92
N GLU A 137 5.93 -17.98 22.08
CA GLU A 137 5.35 -18.78 23.17
C GLU A 137 4.54 -17.92 24.16
N ALA A 138 4.76 -16.62 24.18
CA ALA A 138 4.06 -15.72 25.09
C ALA A 138 2.58 -15.52 24.68
N GLU A 139 1.77 -15.18 25.67
CA GLU A 139 0.37 -14.81 25.47
C GLU A 139 0.23 -13.50 24.70
N TRP A 140 -0.85 -13.39 23.93
CA TRP A 140 -1.18 -12.19 23.19
C TRP A 140 -1.69 -11.10 24.12
N VAL A 141 -1.02 -9.95 24.10
CA VAL A 141 -1.48 -8.71 24.73
C VAL A 141 -2.26 -7.92 23.69
N HIS A 142 -3.48 -7.52 24.05
CA HIS A 142 -4.33 -6.68 23.22
C HIS A 142 -4.25 -5.23 23.69
N GLY A 143 -4.15 -4.31 22.74
CA GLY A 143 -4.11 -2.89 23.03
C GLY A 143 -4.82 -2.06 21.98
N ARG A 144 -5.08 -0.80 22.32
CA ARG A 144 -5.70 0.17 21.44
C ARG A 144 -5.09 1.54 21.70
N ILE A 145 -4.78 2.24 20.62
CA ILE A 145 -4.33 3.63 20.65
C ILE A 145 -5.30 4.49 19.85
N THR A 146 -5.64 5.66 20.38
CA THR A 146 -6.49 6.65 19.72
C THR A 146 -5.69 7.89 19.34
N PHE A 147 -5.54 8.11 18.04
CA PHE A 147 -4.96 9.32 17.47
C PHE A 147 -6.04 10.39 17.32
N SER A 148 -5.75 11.60 17.78
CA SER A 148 -6.61 12.77 17.65
C SER A 148 -5.90 13.88 16.88
N HIS A 149 -6.62 14.52 15.96
CA HIS A 149 -6.12 15.66 15.18
C HIS A 149 -7.25 16.67 14.99
N ASP A 150 -6.95 17.95 15.24
CA ASP A 150 -7.86 19.06 14.96
C ASP A 150 -7.51 19.65 13.59
N ALA A 151 -8.38 19.42 12.60
CA ALA A 151 -8.17 19.82 11.22
C ALA A 151 -8.39 21.34 11.05
N ASP A 152 -7.38 22.04 10.55
CA ASP A 152 -7.48 23.47 10.21
C ASP A 152 -8.09 23.63 8.80
N LEU A 153 -9.41 23.75 8.71
CA LEU A 153 -10.14 23.94 7.43
C LEU A 153 -10.10 25.38 6.90
N ARG A 154 -9.07 26.17 7.26
CA ARG A 154 -8.97 27.56 6.80
C ARG A 154 -9.02 27.62 5.27
N PRO A 155 -9.89 28.47 4.70
CA PRO A 155 -9.97 28.60 3.26
C PRO A 155 -8.65 29.12 2.71
N ASP A 156 -8.17 28.48 1.64
CA ASP A 156 -7.03 28.99 0.90
C ASP A 156 -7.46 30.28 0.17
N TYR A 157 -7.02 31.42 0.69
CA TYR A 157 -7.36 32.74 0.14
C TYR A 157 -6.64 33.03 -1.18
N ILE A 158 -5.75 32.15 -1.63
CA ILE A 158 -5.06 32.23 -2.92
C ILE A 158 -5.95 31.66 -4.04
N GLU A 159 -6.92 30.80 -3.72
CA GLU A 159 -7.82 30.23 -4.71
C GLU A 159 -8.79 31.29 -5.29
N PRO A 160 -8.96 31.33 -6.64
CA PRO A 160 -9.87 32.26 -7.26
C PRO A 160 -11.30 31.99 -6.80
N ARG A 161 -11.93 33.02 -6.22
CA ARG A 161 -13.30 32.92 -5.71
C ARG A 161 -14.25 32.47 -6.81
N PRO A 162 -15.17 31.53 -6.52
CA PRO A 162 -16.08 31.03 -7.54
C PRO A 162 -16.98 32.17 -8.04
N LYS A 163 -17.15 32.25 -9.37
CA LYS A 163 -17.99 33.27 -10.04
C LYS A 163 -19.46 33.25 -9.59
N ARG A 164 -19.93 32.13 -9.02
CA ARG A 164 -21.29 31.95 -8.50
C ARG A 164 -21.22 31.38 -7.09
N LYS A 165 -22.01 31.92 -6.15
CA LYS A 165 -22.09 31.42 -4.78
C LYS A 165 -22.52 29.94 -4.79
N PRO A 166 -21.68 29.01 -4.29
CA PRO A 166 -22.08 27.61 -4.15
C PRO A 166 -23.25 27.47 -3.18
N SER A 167 -24.09 26.46 -3.39
CA SER A 167 -25.19 26.15 -2.47
C SER A 167 -24.64 25.62 -1.13
N ALA A 168 -25.40 25.78 -0.06
CA ALA A 168 -25.02 25.26 1.27
C ALA A 168 -24.75 23.74 1.23
N ALA A 169 -25.53 22.98 0.45
CA ALA A 169 -25.33 21.55 0.28
C ALA A 169 -24.01 21.21 -0.43
N LYS A 170 -23.59 22.02 -1.42
CA LYS A 170 -22.31 21.82 -2.11
C LYS A 170 -21.13 22.14 -1.18
N LEU A 171 -21.24 23.20 -0.40
CA LEU A 171 -20.22 23.63 0.55
C LEU A 171 -20.02 22.60 1.68
N GLU A 172 -21.10 22.02 2.19
CA GLU A 172 -21.00 20.94 3.19
C GLU A 172 -20.40 19.67 2.59
N ARG A 173 -20.74 19.33 1.34
CA ARG A 173 -20.13 18.18 0.65
C ARG A 173 -18.62 18.35 0.48
N GLU A 174 -18.18 19.52 -0.02
CA GLU A 174 -16.75 19.83 -0.16
C GLU A 174 -16.02 19.79 1.19
N ARG A 175 -16.68 20.23 2.27
CA ARG A 175 -16.15 20.14 3.63
C ARG A 175 -15.99 18.69 4.08
N GLN A 176 -17.00 17.85 3.90
CA GLN A 176 -16.94 16.43 4.26
C GLN A 176 -15.90 15.68 3.42
N ASP A 177 -15.80 15.98 2.12
CA ASP A 177 -14.81 15.37 1.23
C ASP A 177 -13.37 15.74 1.66
N LYS A 178 -13.12 17.00 2.04
CA LYS A 178 -11.83 17.43 2.60
C LYS A 178 -11.50 16.75 3.93
N LEU A 179 -12.46 16.72 4.86
CA LEU A 179 -12.28 16.07 6.16
C LEU A 179 -12.03 14.57 6.01
N TYR A 180 -12.70 13.91 5.07
CA TYR A 180 -12.46 12.51 4.73
C TYR A 180 -11.02 12.30 4.26
N GLY A 181 -10.50 13.16 3.36
CA GLY A 181 -9.12 13.06 2.89
C GLY A 181 -8.08 13.20 4.00
N ILE A 182 -8.29 14.16 4.91
CA ILE A 182 -7.40 14.35 6.08
C ILE A 182 -7.50 13.15 7.03
N TRP A 183 -8.71 12.64 7.26
CA TRP A 183 -8.92 11.46 8.09
C TRP A 183 -8.28 10.20 7.50
N ASP A 184 -8.37 10.00 6.19
CA ASP A 184 -7.77 8.87 5.49
C ASP A 184 -6.24 8.92 5.58
N HIS A 185 -5.65 10.10 5.40
CA HIS A 185 -4.22 10.31 5.60
C HIS A 185 -3.81 10.08 7.06
N LEU A 186 -4.59 10.58 8.03
CA LEU A 186 -4.35 10.33 9.45
C LEU A 186 -4.39 8.84 9.78
N LYS A 187 -5.35 8.10 9.22
CA LYS A 187 -5.49 6.66 9.40
C LYS A 187 -4.25 5.92 8.88
N GLN A 188 -3.80 6.22 7.66
CA GLN A 188 -2.58 5.63 7.10
C GLN A 188 -1.35 5.89 7.98
N LEU A 189 -1.16 7.15 8.41
CA LEU A 189 -0.06 7.52 9.30
C LEU A 189 -0.12 6.80 10.65
N SER A 190 -1.31 6.68 11.22
CA SER A 190 -1.54 5.99 12.50
C SER A 190 -1.18 4.50 12.40
N LEU A 191 -1.62 3.84 11.32
CA LEU A 191 -1.34 2.43 11.05
C LEU A 191 0.16 2.17 10.83
N TRP A 192 0.83 3.00 10.02
CA TRP A 192 2.27 2.89 9.78
C TRP A 192 3.08 3.18 11.03
N SER A 193 2.67 4.17 11.83
CA SER A 193 3.33 4.52 13.09
C SER A 193 3.35 3.35 14.06
N VAL A 194 2.19 2.72 14.32
CA VAL A 194 2.11 1.54 15.20
C VAL A 194 2.92 0.38 14.65
N ARG A 195 2.91 0.16 13.33
CA ARG A 195 3.70 -0.90 12.69
C ARG A 195 5.20 -0.67 12.86
N ASP A 196 5.68 0.53 12.59
CA ASP A 196 7.10 0.87 12.68
C ASP A 196 7.61 0.79 14.12
N PHE A 197 6.79 1.16 15.09
CA PHE A 197 7.10 1.00 16.52
C PHE A 197 7.36 -0.47 16.87
N PHE A 198 6.47 -1.39 16.47
CA PHE A 198 6.68 -2.82 16.73
C PHE A 198 7.84 -3.41 15.94
N LYS A 199 8.06 -2.96 14.68
CA LYS A 199 9.23 -3.38 13.89
C LYS A 199 10.55 -2.99 14.53
N GLN A 200 10.59 -1.87 15.28
CA GLN A 200 11.78 -1.42 16.01
C GLN A 200 11.98 -2.16 17.35
N GLY A 201 11.12 -3.12 17.69
CA GLY A 201 11.18 -3.86 18.95
C GLY A 201 10.50 -3.14 20.12
N GLY A 202 9.65 -2.14 19.84
CA GLY A 202 8.88 -1.42 20.85
C GLY A 202 7.92 -2.33 21.62
N ASN A 203 7.74 -2.05 22.91
CA ASN A 203 6.85 -2.81 23.77
C ASN A 203 5.44 -2.22 23.74
N ALA A 204 4.42 -3.07 23.63
CA ALA A 204 3.02 -2.64 23.70
C ALA A 204 2.68 -1.81 24.95
N ALA A 205 3.37 -2.06 26.07
CA ALA A 205 3.17 -1.31 27.33
C ALA A 205 3.57 0.18 27.25
N GLU A 206 4.44 0.56 26.30
CA GLU A 206 4.89 1.94 26.10
C GLU A 206 3.93 2.74 25.19
N ILE A 207 2.97 2.06 24.55
CA ILE A 207 2.03 2.71 23.65
C ILE A 207 0.97 3.46 24.49
N PRO A 208 0.84 4.79 24.32
CA PRO A 208 -0.16 5.55 25.04
C PRO A 208 -1.57 5.20 24.55
N GLN A 209 -2.56 5.30 25.44
CA GLN A 209 -3.97 5.10 25.08
C GLN A 209 -4.48 6.17 24.10
N SER A 210 -4.02 7.41 24.26
CA SER A 210 -4.39 8.53 23.40
C SER A 210 -3.17 9.36 23.02
N PHE A 211 -3.14 9.81 21.76
CA PHE A 211 -2.05 10.64 21.24
C PHE A 211 -2.62 11.77 20.39
N GLN A 212 -2.28 13.01 20.74
CA GLN A 212 -2.55 14.17 19.90
C GLN A 212 -1.44 14.29 18.86
N VAL A 213 -1.84 14.25 17.60
CA VAL A 213 -0.95 14.24 16.44
C VAL A 213 -0.24 15.59 16.31
N ARG A 214 1.07 15.57 16.07
CA ARG A 214 1.89 16.78 15.94
C ARG A 214 1.81 17.30 14.50
N THR A 215 1.20 18.46 14.29
CA THR A 215 1.19 19.11 12.97
C THR A 215 2.50 19.83 12.71
N ASP A 216 2.87 19.98 11.44
CA ASP A 216 3.98 20.83 11.06
C ASP A 216 3.66 22.30 11.37
N SER A 217 4.60 23.05 11.95
CA SER A 217 4.37 24.46 12.31
C SER A 217 4.18 25.36 11.08
N TYR A 218 4.75 24.98 9.93
CA TYR A 218 4.70 25.78 8.70
C TYR A 218 3.47 25.46 7.84
N SER A 219 3.25 24.18 7.52
CA SER A 219 2.10 23.76 6.70
C SER A 219 0.82 23.56 7.51
N ARG A 220 0.91 23.33 8.83
CA ARG A 220 -0.19 22.90 9.71
C ARG A 220 -0.86 21.60 9.29
N ASP A 221 -0.29 20.94 8.30
CA ASP A 221 -0.76 19.68 7.76
C ASP A 221 -0.12 18.49 8.49
N LEU A 222 -0.71 17.33 8.23
CA LEU A 222 -0.17 16.05 8.65
C LEU A 222 1.05 15.69 7.79
N ASN A 223 2.13 15.26 8.43
CA ASN A 223 3.33 14.77 7.80
C ASN A 223 3.69 13.36 8.31
N ASN A 224 4.74 12.77 7.72
CA ASN A 224 5.18 11.40 8.04
C ASN A 224 5.67 11.21 9.50
N HIS A 225 5.89 12.30 10.24
CA HIS A 225 6.31 12.28 11.65
C HIS A 225 5.17 12.63 12.60
N SER A 226 4.04 13.10 12.08
CA SER A 226 2.93 13.62 12.89
C SER A 226 2.35 12.58 13.84
N ALA A 227 2.32 11.31 13.42
CA ALA A 227 1.79 10.20 14.22
C ALA A 227 2.85 9.47 15.06
N LYS A 228 4.13 9.88 15.05
CA LYS A 228 5.18 9.20 15.83
C LYS A 228 5.06 9.54 17.31
N PHE A 229 4.70 8.54 18.12
CA PHE A 229 4.46 8.69 19.56
C PHE A 229 5.65 8.28 20.45
N TRP A 230 6.72 7.72 19.87
CA TRP A 230 7.90 7.20 20.60
C TRP A 230 9.18 8.06 20.46
N LEU A 231 9.02 9.35 20.15
CA LEU A 231 10.12 10.33 20.04
C LEU A 231 10.40 11.07 21.34
#